data_AF-A0A3R8CZN9-F1
#
_entry.id   AF-A0A3R8CZN9-F1
#
_cell.length_a   1.000
_cell.length_b   1.000
_cell.length_c   1.000
_cell.angle_alpha   90.00
_cell.angle_beta   90.00
_cell.angle_gamma   90.00
#
_symmetry.space_group_name_H-M   'P 1'
#
loop_
_entity.id
_entity.type
_entity.pdbx_description
1 polymer ?
#
loop_
_entity_poly.entity_id
_entity_poly.type
_entity_poly.pdbx_seq_one_letter_code
_entity_poly.pdbx_strand_id
1 'polypeptide(L)'
;INNDAAAANTRVEFASVTPGCQDSVSLGSNPGVYATTNVTLILNDVNLDFALVKLNLVDGFDLKPYGYLQASETTVNVNDTAYVMGHPYGKPRRIAMVKDGTTAGRITTTNYTEPVQTNCYNVDRLGHNLDTEGGSSGSPLMSATTNLVIGLHNCGGCKASTTAYGSNYAIKMTYIVNLLRVKNVLPKDSVVATLRGTQTQALTVAPTFAPSPSKCTVVEENVAYFGYHLASTQRSEVSLCCGDCDITPGCKLFVWTTDNGGTCWLKSDVGTKVASVGVKSAVLANPMATASPPTPPRCSPIEVNKDFYGEDIAAIPGPLESCCVACESMDKCNAFSWFNDICYLKGKRTSPSLTSGVYSSRVYKCSAVESGVDYFGADIGSAFADAVEDCCAVCRSTADCKAFSFAFGVCYLKSSKGIAKPNSVVASAVL
;
A
#
# COMPACT_ATOMS: atom_id res chain seq x y z
N ILE A 1 -10.51 16.12 -14.18
CA ILE A 1 -11.16 15.79 -15.48
C ILE A 1 -11.68 14.36 -15.36
N ASN A 2 -13.00 14.18 -15.25
CA ASN A 2 -13.61 12.90 -14.89
C ASN A 2 -14.54 12.30 -15.95
N ASN A 3 -14.77 13.01 -17.06
CA ASN A 3 -15.57 12.54 -18.19
C ASN A 3 -15.19 13.30 -19.47
N ASP A 4 -15.71 12.84 -20.60
CA ASP A 4 -15.43 13.42 -21.92
C ASP A 4 -15.93 14.86 -22.06
N ALA A 5 -17.06 15.20 -21.41
CA ALA A 5 -17.57 16.57 -21.44
C ALA A 5 -16.64 17.55 -20.73
N ALA A 6 -16.04 17.16 -19.60
CA ALA A 6 -15.02 17.95 -18.91
C ALA A 6 -13.74 18.05 -19.75
N ALA A 7 -13.33 16.97 -20.41
CA ALA A 7 -12.16 16.94 -21.28
C ALA A 7 -12.34 17.86 -22.51
N ALA A 8 -13.53 17.84 -23.12
CA ALA A 8 -13.90 18.70 -24.24
C ALA A 8 -13.86 20.21 -23.90
N ASN A 9 -13.99 20.57 -22.61
CA ASN A 9 -13.95 21.95 -22.13
C ASN A 9 -12.62 22.32 -21.45
N THR A 10 -11.63 21.43 -21.46
CA THR A 10 -10.31 21.68 -20.84
C THR A 10 -9.34 22.27 -21.84
N ARG A 11 -8.68 23.37 -21.47
CA ARG A 11 -7.61 24.00 -22.25
C ARG A 11 -6.28 23.87 -21.53
N VAL A 12 -5.20 23.73 -22.29
CA VAL A 12 -3.83 23.64 -21.75
C VAL A 12 -2.99 24.77 -22.31
N GLU A 13 -2.37 25.52 -21.40
CA GLU A 13 -1.54 26.68 -21.67
C GLU A 13 -0.09 26.38 -21.26
N PHE A 14 0.87 26.77 -22.09
CA PHE A 14 2.30 26.60 -21.83
C PHE A 14 3.01 27.95 -21.71
N ALA A 15 4.08 27.99 -20.92
CA ALA A 15 4.94 29.16 -20.70
C ALA A 15 4.22 30.42 -20.15
N SER A 16 3.22 30.25 -19.29
CA SER A 16 2.82 31.34 -18.39
C SER A 16 3.92 31.54 -17.33
N VAL A 17 4.80 32.51 -17.56
CA VAL A 17 5.99 32.81 -16.74
C VAL A 17 6.16 34.32 -16.58
N THR A 18 6.73 34.73 -15.45
CA THR A 18 7.15 36.12 -15.21
C THR A 18 8.65 36.30 -15.50
N PRO A 19 9.10 37.54 -15.78
CA PRO A 19 10.54 37.83 -15.90
C PRO A 19 11.32 37.56 -14.61
N GLY A 20 10.71 37.78 -13.44
CA GLY A 20 11.34 37.61 -12.13
C GLY A 20 10.56 36.70 -11.18
N CYS A 21 11.26 36.21 -10.13
CA CYS A 21 10.65 35.37 -9.08
C CYS A 21 9.88 36.17 -8.02
N GLN A 22 10.09 37.49 -7.94
CA GLN A 22 9.52 38.38 -6.92
C GLN A 22 8.32 39.20 -7.42
N ASP A 23 7.87 38.93 -8.65
CA ASP A 23 6.80 39.70 -9.27
C ASP A 23 5.47 39.38 -8.58
N SER A 24 4.84 40.42 -8.01
CA SER A 24 3.46 40.34 -7.51
C SER A 24 2.52 40.10 -8.69
N VAL A 25 1.80 38.97 -8.66
CA VAL A 25 0.95 38.51 -9.77
C VAL A 25 -0.43 38.07 -9.30
N SER A 26 -1.44 38.39 -10.11
CA SER A 26 -2.81 37.91 -9.98
C SER A 26 -3.06 36.67 -10.85
N LEU A 27 -4.19 36.01 -10.60
CA LEU A 27 -4.71 34.92 -11.43
C LEU A 27 -4.80 35.34 -12.90
N GLY A 28 -4.23 34.54 -13.80
CA GLY A 28 -4.26 34.78 -15.25
C GLY A 28 -3.36 35.92 -15.73
N SER A 29 -2.55 36.53 -14.86
CA SER A 29 -1.52 37.47 -15.31
C SER A 29 -0.39 36.74 -16.05
N ASN A 30 0.33 37.44 -16.94
CA ASN A 30 1.40 36.87 -17.80
C ASN A 30 0.95 35.57 -18.50
N PRO A 31 -0.08 35.65 -19.37
CA PRO A 31 -0.53 34.48 -20.12
C PRO A 31 0.59 33.96 -21.01
N GLY A 32 0.67 32.63 -21.09
CA GLY A 32 1.48 31.91 -22.04
C GLY A 32 0.74 31.71 -23.37
N VAL A 33 0.98 30.55 -23.99
CA VAL A 33 0.37 30.18 -25.27
C VAL A 33 -0.51 28.96 -25.09
N TYR A 34 -1.77 29.07 -25.52
CA TYR A 34 -2.70 27.94 -25.51
C TYR A 34 -2.29 26.91 -26.56
N ALA A 35 -1.94 25.72 -26.10
CA ALA A 35 -1.62 24.58 -26.96
C ALA A 35 -2.86 23.86 -27.46
N THR A 36 -3.98 23.95 -26.73
CA THR A 36 -5.19 23.17 -27.01
C THR A 36 -6.47 23.98 -26.75
N THR A 37 -7.53 23.67 -27.49
CA THR A 37 -8.90 24.13 -27.20
C THR A 37 -9.74 23.08 -26.47
N ASN A 38 -9.33 21.81 -26.54
CA ASN A 38 -9.89 20.67 -25.83
C ASN A 38 -8.83 19.60 -25.61
N VAL A 39 -9.12 18.61 -24.76
CA VAL A 39 -8.28 17.41 -24.59
C VAL A 39 -9.12 16.14 -24.73
N THR A 40 -8.47 15.03 -25.04
CA THR A 40 -9.09 13.70 -25.04
C THR A 40 -8.79 13.01 -23.71
N LEU A 41 -9.81 12.55 -22.99
CA LEU A 41 -9.62 11.76 -21.77
C LEU A 41 -9.17 10.34 -22.15
N ILE A 42 -8.05 9.87 -21.61
CA ILE A 42 -7.54 8.51 -21.83
C ILE A 42 -7.88 7.61 -20.64
N LEU A 43 -7.65 8.11 -19.43
CA LEU A 43 -7.94 7.41 -18.19
C LEU A 43 -8.26 8.43 -17.09
N ASN A 44 -9.24 8.13 -16.25
CA ASN A 44 -9.44 8.78 -14.97
C ASN A 44 -9.41 7.70 -13.88
N ASP A 45 -8.73 7.97 -12.77
CA ASP A 45 -8.81 7.14 -11.58
C ASP A 45 -9.13 8.00 -10.37
N VAL A 46 -10.27 7.72 -9.74
CA VAL A 46 -10.78 8.48 -8.59
C VAL A 46 -10.00 8.16 -7.32
N ASN A 47 -9.47 6.93 -7.19
CA ASN A 47 -8.74 6.51 -5.99
C ASN A 47 -7.35 7.14 -5.96
N LEU A 48 -6.66 7.16 -7.10
CA LEU A 48 -5.35 7.78 -7.27
C LEU A 48 -5.44 9.26 -7.67
N ASP A 49 -6.65 9.85 -7.69
CA ASP A 49 -6.90 11.28 -7.90
C ASP A 49 -6.14 11.89 -9.10
N PHE A 50 -6.21 11.23 -10.26
CA PHE A 50 -5.57 11.72 -11.48
C PHE A 50 -6.38 11.45 -12.75
N ALA A 51 -6.05 12.19 -13.80
CA ALA A 51 -6.52 11.94 -15.15
C ALA A 51 -5.34 11.97 -16.13
N LEU A 52 -5.24 10.95 -16.97
CA LEU A 52 -4.38 10.95 -18.14
C LEU A 52 -5.18 11.50 -19.33
N VAL A 53 -4.66 12.55 -19.95
CA VAL A 53 -5.27 13.18 -21.11
C VAL A 53 -4.30 13.27 -22.28
N LYS A 54 -4.82 13.17 -23.49
CA LYS A 54 -4.09 13.48 -24.72
C LYS A 54 -4.44 14.89 -25.17
N LEU A 55 -3.41 15.69 -25.43
CA LEU A 55 -3.56 17.05 -25.94
C LEU A 55 -4.01 17.03 -27.40
N ASN A 56 -5.10 17.72 -27.70
CA ASN A 56 -5.54 17.97 -29.07
C ASN A 56 -4.98 19.33 -29.48
N LEU A 57 -3.79 19.30 -30.08
CA LEU A 57 -3.02 20.51 -30.38
C LEU A 57 -3.74 21.39 -31.41
N VAL A 58 -3.66 22.71 -31.22
CA VAL A 58 -4.02 23.66 -32.28
C VAL A 58 -3.04 23.51 -33.46
N ASP A 59 -3.54 23.72 -34.67
CA ASP A 59 -2.75 23.52 -35.89
C ASP A 59 -1.45 24.34 -35.85
N GLY A 60 -0.33 23.66 -36.09
CA GLY A 60 1.00 24.27 -36.11
C GLY A 60 1.67 24.48 -34.73
N PHE A 61 1.05 24.05 -33.62
CA PHE A 61 1.68 24.15 -32.30
C PHE A 61 2.82 23.11 -32.13
N ASP A 62 4.03 23.58 -31.81
CA ASP A 62 5.19 22.72 -31.55
C ASP A 62 5.43 22.55 -30.03
N LEU A 63 5.39 21.30 -29.56
CA LEU A 63 5.68 20.97 -28.16
C LEU A 63 7.17 20.87 -27.85
N LYS A 64 8.04 20.71 -28.86
CA LYS A 64 9.48 20.46 -28.65
C LYS A 64 10.17 21.48 -27.75
N PRO A 65 9.91 22.81 -27.84
CA PRO A 65 10.57 23.79 -27.00
C PRO A 65 10.25 23.67 -25.50
N TYR A 66 9.13 23.03 -25.15
CA TYR A 66 8.66 22.90 -23.77
C TYR A 66 9.19 21.65 -23.06
N GLY A 67 9.66 20.65 -23.81
CA GLY A 67 10.12 19.38 -23.27
C GLY A 67 9.02 18.59 -22.55
N TYR A 68 9.44 17.63 -21.73
CA TYR A 68 8.55 16.84 -20.89
C TYR A 68 9.27 16.40 -19.61
N LEU A 69 8.50 16.15 -18.56
CA LEU A 69 9.01 15.57 -17.32
C LEU A 69 8.92 14.05 -17.37
N GLN A 70 9.83 13.38 -16.68
CA GLN A 70 9.81 11.93 -16.54
C GLN A 70 9.51 11.54 -15.09
N ALA A 71 8.67 10.53 -14.95
CA ALA A 71 8.35 9.93 -13.66
C ALA A 71 9.51 9.09 -13.11
N SER A 72 9.64 9.09 -11.79
CA SER A 72 10.51 8.16 -11.07
C SER A 72 9.79 6.84 -10.81
N GLU A 73 10.53 5.74 -10.93
CA GLU A 73 10.09 4.41 -10.50
C GLU A 73 10.61 4.02 -9.12
N THR A 74 11.49 4.83 -8.55
CA THR A 74 12.09 4.56 -7.26
C THR A 74 11.23 5.15 -6.16
N THR A 75 11.15 4.42 -5.04
CA THR A 75 10.57 4.95 -3.82
C THR A 75 11.45 6.05 -3.25
N VAL A 76 10.84 7.08 -2.68
CA VAL A 76 11.53 8.16 -1.95
C VAL A 76 11.54 7.88 -0.46
N ASN A 77 12.50 8.46 0.25
CA ASN A 77 12.65 8.38 1.70
C ASN A 77 12.13 9.65 2.37
N VAL A 78 11.78 9.53 3.67
CA VAL A 78 11.58 10.71 4.51
C VAL A 78 12.89 11.51 4.55
N ASN A 79 12.76 12.83 4.51
CA ASN A 79 13.82 13.83 4.38
C ASN A 79 14.47 13.96 3.00
N ASP A 80 14.11 13.15 2.00
CA ASP A 80 14.56 13.41 0.62
C ASP A 80 14.16 14.84 0.20
N THR A 81 15.08 15.57 -0.42
CA THR A 81 14.81 16.93 -0.88
C THR A 81 13.91 16.91 -2.10
N ALA A 82 12.93 17.80 -2.11
CA ALA A 82 11.91 17.88 -3.13
C ALA A 82 11.53 19.32 -3.44
N TYR A 83 10.93 19.54 -4.60
CA TYR A 83 10.32 20.80 -5.00
C TYR A 83 9.01 20.57 -5.76
N VAL A 84 8.11 21.54 -5.75
CA VAL A 84 6.85 21.50 -6.51
C VAL A 84 6.89 22.61 -7.56
N MET A 85 6.54 22.28 -8.79
CA MET A 85 6.32 23.24 -9.86
C MET A 85 4.84 23.31 -10.17
N GLY A 86 4.24 24.50 -10.13
CA GLY A 86 2.81 24.61 -10.36
C GLY A 86 2.34 26.02 -10.71
N HIS A 87 1.02 26.14 -10.82
CA HIS A 87 0.30 27.38 -11.13
C HIS A 87 -0.74 27.67 -10.02
N PRO A 88 -0.29 27.91 -8.77
CA PRO A 88 -1.20 28.17 -7.66
C PRO A 88 -2.12 29.35 -7.98
N TYR A 89 -3.41 29.21 -7.72
CA TYR A 89 -4.47 30.17 -8.09
C TYR A 89 -4.41 30.63 -9.55
N GLY A 90 -3.94 29.79 -10.49
CA GLY A 90 -3.79 30.17 -11.90
C GLY A 90 -2.78 31.30 -12.13
N LYS A 91 -1.84 31.53 -11.19
CA LYS A 91 -0.72 32.45 -11.36
C LYS A 91 0.31 31.85 -12.34
N PRO A 92 1.19 32.68 -12.94
CA PRO A 92 2.36 32.21 -13.65
C PRO A 92 3.21 31.26 -12.82
N ARG A 93 3.95 30.38 -13.50
CA ARG A 93 4.74 29.30 -12.90
C ARG A 93 5.39 29.71 -11.60
N ARG A 94 5.14 28.96 -10.54
CA ARG A 94 5.78 29.05 -9.23
C ARG A 94 6.53 27.76 -8.94
N ILE A 95 7.72 27.90 -8.36
CA ILE A 95 8.52 26.76 -7.90
C ILE A 95 8.69 26.90 -6.39
N ALA A 96 8.06 26.01 -5.64
CA ALA A 96 8.29 25.89 -4.21
C ALA A 96 9.49 24.96 -4.02
N MET A 97 10.64 25.52 -3.59
CA MET A 97 11.87 24.75 -3.33
C MET A 97 12.33 24.83 -1.88
N VAL A 98 11.92 25.88 -1.15
CA VAL A 98 12.32 26.12 0.23
C VAL A 98 11.09 26.27 1.11
N LYS A 99 11.18 25.72 2.32
CA LYS A 99 10.25 25.93 3.43
C LYS A 99 10.69 27.17 4.21
N ASP A 100 9.74 28.05 4.49
CA ASP A 100 9.94 29.26 5.31
C ASP A 100 11.14 30.11 4.82
N GLY A 101 11.40 30.12 3.50
CA GLY A 101 12.43 30.92 2.85
C GLY A 101 13.89 30.49 3.05
N THR A 102 14.16 29.44 3.84
CA THR A 102 15.54 29.14 4.30
C THR A 102 15.96 27.69 4.13
N THR A 103 15.06 26.73 4.32
CA THR A 103 15.40 25.30 4.33
C THR A 103 14.87 24.63 3.08
N ALA A 104 15.64 23.75 2.44
CA ALA A 104 15.14 22.98 1.30
C ALA A 104 13.86 22.21 1.68
N GLY A 105 12.89 22.20 0.76
CA GLY A 105 11.69 21.38 0.87
C GLY A 105 12.03 19.90 0.91
N ARG A 106 11.21 19.14 1.63
CA ARG A 106 11.46 17.72 1.90
C ARG A 106 10.18 16.90 1.91
N ILE A 107 10.37 15.61 1.64
CA ILE A 107 9.41 14.57 1.99
C ILE A 107 9.37 14.44 3.51
N THR A 108 8.18 14.51 4.08
CA THR A 108 7.93 14.49 5.53
C THR A 108 7.33 13.17 6.00
N THR A 109 6.66 12.46 5.11
CA THR A 109 6.20 11.09 5.32
C THR A 109 6.10 10.41 3.96
N THR A 110 6.33 9.10 3.93
CA THR A 110 6.21 8.28 2.72
C THR A 110 5.00 7.36 2.78
N ASN A 111 4.26 7.36 3.89
CA ASN A 111 3.18 6.40 4.15
C ASN A 111 2.00 7.04 4.90
N TYR A 112 1.35 8.02 4.27
CA TYR A 112 0.21 8.71 4.88
C TYR A 112 -1.11 8.34 4.21
N THR A 113 -2.00 7.72 4.99
CA THR A 113 -3.41 7.53 4.65
C THR A 113 -4.24 8.27 5.69
N GLU A 114 -5.25 9.04 5.26
CA GLU A 114 -6.11 9.71 6.22
C GLU A 114 -6.96 8.69 6.99
N PRO A 115 -7.10 8.86 8.32
CA PRO A 115 -7.85 7.92 9.16
C PRO A 115 -9.36 7.99 8.90
N VAL A 116 -9.84 9.08 8.31
CA VAL A 116 -11.24 9.30 7.93
C VAL A 116 -11.25 9.78 6.49
N GLN A 117 -12.20 9.27 5.70
CA GLN A 117 -12.34 9.70 4.31
C GLN A 117 -12.63 11.19 4.21
N THR A 118 -11.72 11.92 3.58
CA THR A 118 -11.91 13.32 3.21
C THR A 118 -11.90 13.49 1.70
N ASN A 119 -12.08 14.74 1.23
CA ASN A 119 -11.98 15.10 -0.19
C ASN A 119 -10.59 14.85 -0.79
N CYS A 120 -9.61 14.45 0.03
CA CYS A 120 -8.26 14.12 -0.40
C CYS A 120 -8.02 12.61 -0.64
N TYR A 121 -9.08 11.80 -0.55
CA TYR A 121 -9.14 10.35 -0.76
C TYR A 121 -8.27 9.51 0.21
N ASN A 122 -8.74 8.29 0.52
CA ASN A 122 -8.08 7.38 1.45
C ASN A 122 -7.09 6.45 0.72
N VAL A 123 -6.05 7.05 0.14
CA VAL A 123 -4.94 6.30 -0.43
C VAL A 123 -3.63 6.71 0.22
N ASP A 124 -2.68 5.78 0.18
CA ASP A 124 -1.35 5.98 0.70
C ASP A 124 -0.55 6.99 -0.14
N ARG A 125 -0.07 8.05 0.51
CA ARG A 125 0.51 9.25 -0.10
C ARG A 125 1.87 9.61 0.47
N LEU A 126 2.60 10.40 -0.30
CA LEU A 126 3.75 11.16 0.18
C LEU A 126 3.24 12.42 0.89
N GLY A 127 3.79 12.74 2.05
CA GLY A 127 3.70 14.07 2.64
C GLY A 127 4.94 14.90 2.28
N HIS A 128 4.74 16.21 2.12
CA HIS A 128 5.82 17.16 1.92
C HIS A 128 5.54 18.50 2.63
N ASN A 129 6.60 19.23 2.95
CA ASN A 129 6.52 20.53 3.63
C ASN A 129 6.61 21.74 2.70
N LEU A 130 6.54 21.52 1.38
CA LEU A 130 6.60 22.59 0.39
C LEU A 130 5.33 23.42 0.37
N ASP A 131 5.48 24.73 0.26
CA ASP A 131 4.36 25.67 0.22
C ASP A 131 3.55 25.49 -1.06
N THR A 132 2.25 25.24 -0.87
CA THR A 132 1.26 25.15 -1.94
C THR A 132 0.07 26.03 -1.58
N GLU A 133 -0.51 26.70 -2.57
CA GLU A 133 -1.75 27.44 -2.39
C GLU A 133 -2.92 26.72 -3.08
N GLY A 134 -4.13 27.25 -2.96
CA GLY A 134 -5.28 26.74 -3.69
C GLY A 134 -5.00 26.65 -5.20
N GLY A 135 -5.49 25.60 -5.85
CA GLY A 135 -5.25 25.36 -7.28
C GLY A 135 -3.94 24.65 -7.63
N SER A 136 -3.12 24.26 -6.65
CA SER A 136 -1.91 23.45 -6.90
C SER A 136 -2.18 21.97 -7.21
N SER A 137 -3.42 21.47 -7.06
CA SER A 137 -3.78 20.07 -7.36
C SER A 137 -3.41 19.69 -8.81
N GLY A 138 -2.73 18.56 -8.97
CA GLY A 138 -2.16 18.11 -10.24
C GLY A 138 -0.75 18.62 -10.52
N SER A 139 -0.15 19.44 -9.64
CA SER A 139 1.24 19.89 -9.80
C SER A 139 2.23 18.74 -9.52
N PRO A 140 3.29 18.57 -10.33
CA PRO A 140 4.31 17.56 -10.08
C PRO A 140 5.13 17.88 -8.83
N LEU A 141 5.25 16.89 -7.94
CA LEU A 141 6.25 16.85 -6.87
C LEU A 141 7.51 16.19 -7.42
N MET A 142 8.62 16.92 -7.38
CA MET A 142 9.88 16.58 -8.02
C MET A 142 10.94 16.22 -6.98
N SER A 143 11.77 15.20 -7.26
CA SER A 143 13.02 15.00 -6.52
C SER A 143 14.00 16.11 -6.87
N ALA A 144 14.54 16.80 -5.86
CA ALA A 144 15.53 17.85 -6.07
C ALA A 144 16.89 17.31 -6.55
N THR A 145 17.15 16.02 -6.33
CA THR A 145 18.40 15.37 -6.74
C THR A 145 18.35 14.88 -8.19
N THR A 146 17.23 14.29 -8.60
CA THR A 146 17.12 13.61 -9.90
C THR A 146 16.30 14.39 -10.92
N ASN A 147 15.55 15.41 -10.51
CA ASN A 147 14.56 16.12 -11.33
C ASN A 147 13.49 15.19 -11.95
N LEU A 148 13.22 14.06 -11.30
CA LEU A 148 12.14 13.16 -11.67
C LEU A 148 10.87 13.44 -10.88
N VAL A 149 9.72 13.20 -11.49
CA VAL A 149 8.42 13.31 -10.82
C VAL A 149 8.25 12.13 -9.87
N ILE A 150 8.20 12.40 -8.58
CA ILE A 150 8.07 11.40 -7.51
C ILE A 150 6.64 11.31 -6.96
N GLY A 151 5.82 12.35 -7.21
CA GLY A 151 4.40 12.33 -6.88
C GLY A 151 3.60 13.39 -7.63
N LEU A 152 2.28 13.28 -7.53
CA LEU A 152 1.32 14.26 -8.04
C LEU A 152 0.62 14.93 -6.86
N HIS A 153 0.85 16.22 -6.65
CA HIS A 153 0.25 16.95 -5.53
C HIS A 153 -1.27 16.93 -5.64
N ASN A 154 -1.95 16.43 -4.63
CA ASN A 154 -3.40 16.19 -4.70
C ASN A 154 -4.16 16.83 -3.54
N CYS A 155 -3.49 17.07 -2.41
CA CYS A 155 -4.11 17.61 -1.23
C CYS A 155 -3.16 18.56 -0.49
N GLY A 156 -3.72 19.64 0.05
CA GLY A 156 -2.98 20.58 0.88
C GLY A 156 -3.82 21.10 2.04
N GLY A 157 -3.15 21.74 3.00
CA GLY A 157 -3.77 22.45 4.11
C GLY A 157 -3.21 22.07 5.48
N CYS A 158 -2.73 23.09 6.20
CA CYS A 158 -2.38 23.00 7.63
C CYS A 158 -3.65 22.83 8.47
N LYS A 159 -4.15 21.61 8.60
CA LYS A 159 -5.15 21.29 9.62
C LYS A 159 -4.42 21.01 10.93
N ALA A 160 -5.04 21.33 12.07
CA ALA A 160 -4.45 21.07 13.38
C ALA A 160 -4.07 19.58 13.60
N SER A 161 -4.74 18.66 12.89
CA SER A 161 -4.45 17.23 12.89
C SER A 161 -3.31 16.80 11.95
N THR A 162 -2.83 17.69 11.07
CA THR A 162 -1.84 17.40 10.02
C THR A 162 -0.56 18.23 10.12
N THR A 163 -0.49 19.19 11.05
CA THR A 163 0.68 20.06 11.30
C THR A 163 1.97 19.29 11.61
N ALA A 164 1.87 18.06 12.12
CA ALA A 164 3.03 17.22 12.42
C ALA A 164 3.80 16.73 11.17
N TYR A 165 3.16 16.67 9.99
CA TYR A 165 3.66 15.90 8.86
C TYR A 165 3.95 16.68 7.58
N GLY A 166 4.13 18.00 7.61
CA GLY A 166 4.18 18.78 6.37
C GLY A 166 2.82 18.73 5.69
N SER A 167 2.10 19.84 5.75
CA SER A 167 0.64 19.87 5.57
C SER A 167 0.15 19.68 4.13
N ASN A 168 0.97 19.10 3.25
CA ASN A 168 0.71 18.92 1.84
C ASN A 168 1.07 17.50 1.40
N TYR A 169 0.31 16.95 0.47
CA TYR A 169 0.36 15.55 0.08
C TYR A 169 0.35 15.36 -1.43
N ALA A 170 0.99 14.27 -1.85
CA ALA A 170 1.05 13.87 -3.24
C ALA A 170 0.78 12.36 -3.38
N ILE A 171 0.02 12.01 -4.41
CA ILE A 171 -0.15 10.63 -4.86
C ILE A 171 1.19 10.12 -5.38
N LYS A 172 1.60 8.94 -4.94
CA LYS A 172 2.89 8.34 -5.33
C LYS A 172 2.92 8.09 -6.84
N MET A 173 3.96 8.61 -7.52
CA MET A 173 4.07 8.43 -8.96
C MET A 173 4.24 6.95 -9.34
N THR A 174 4.83 6.14 -8.46
CA THR A 174 4.93 4.68 -8.64
C THR A 174 3.58 4.00 -8.78
N TYR A 175 2.54 4.47 -8.07
CA TYR A 175 1.18 3.92 -8.19
C TYR A 175 0.54 4.29 -9.52
N ILE A 176 0.69 5.54 -9.94
CA ILE A 176 0.18 6.03 -11.24
C ILE A 176 0.87 5.29 -12.39
N VAL A 177 2.21 5.23 -12.39
CA VAL A 177 2.99 4.52 -13.42
C VAL A 177 2.58 3.04 -13.52
N ASN A 178 2.42 2.36 -12.38
CA ASN A 178 1.99 0.97 -12.37
C ASN A 178 0.58 0.80 -12.99
N LEU A 179 -0.39 1.64 -12.59
CA LEU A 179 -1.73 1.60 -13.17
C LEU A 179 -1.73 1.87 -14.67
N LEU A 180 -0.94 2.85 -15.13
CA LEU A 180 -0.84 3.19 -16.55
C LEU A 180 -0.25 2.05 -17.39
N ARG A 181 0.73 1.30 -16.86
CA ARG A 181 1.27 0.10 -17.52
C ARG A 181 0.25 -1.02 -17.60
N VAL A 182 -0.43 -1.29 -16.48
CA VAL A 182 -1.52 -2.27 -16.37
C VAL A 182 -2.62 -1.98 -17.39
N LYS A 183 -2.98 -0.71 -17.55
CA LYS A 183 -3.97 -0.25 -18.52
C LYS A 183 -3.43 -0.10 -19.94
N ASN A 184 -2.15 -0.41 -20.17
CA ASN A 184 -1.45 -0.27 -21.45
C ASN A 184 -1.60 1.13 -22.08
N VAL A 185 -1.60 2.16 -21.24
CA VAL A 185 -1.74 3.57 -21.64
C VAL A 185 -0.60 4.43 -21.09
N LEU A 186 0.46 3.82 -20.55
CA LEU A 186 1.67 4.55 -20.14
C LEU A 186 2.28 5.24 -21.37
N PRO A 187 2.40 6.58 -21.37
CA PRO A 187 2.98 7.28 -22.50
C PRO A 187 4.43 6.87 -22.72
N LYS A 188 4.84 6.84 -23.99
CA LYS A 188 6.23 6.55 -24.35
C LYS A 188 7.17 7.57 -23.71
N ASP A 189 8.33 7.11 -23.25
CA ASP A 189 9.40 7.91 -22.66
C ASP A 189 9.01 8.66 -21.36
N SER A 190 7.83 8.38 -20.79
CA SER A 190 7.32 9.09 -19.61
C SER A 190 7.99 8.67 -18.29
N VAL A 191 8.86 7.67 -18.31
CA VAL A 191 9.53 7.10 -17.15
C VAL A 191 11.00 6.92 -17.48
N VAL A 192 11.90 7.30 -16.58
CA VAL A 192 13.32 6.98 -16.76
C VAL A 192 13.50 5.48 -16.58
N ALA A 193 13.86 4.80 -17.66
CA ALA A 193 14.35 3.43 -17.58
C ALA A 193 15.62 3.45 -16.73
N THR A 194 15.51 3.03 -15.47
CA THR A 194 16.71 2.73 -14.70
C THR A 194 17.37 1.58 -15.44
N LEU A 195 18.60 1.79 -15.93
CA LEU A 195 19.45 0.71 -16.40
C LEU A 195 19.57 -0.28 -15.23
N ARG A 196 18.73 -1.32 -15.22
CA ARG A 196 19.08 -2.57 -14.55
C ARG A 196 20.40 -2.96 -15.21
N GLY A 197 21.49 -2.77 -14.48
CA GLY A 197 22.80 -3.19 -14.94
C GLY A 197 22.69 -4.60 -15.49
N THR A 198 23.07 -4.76 -16.74
CA THR A 198 23.28 -6.04 -17.40
C THR A 198 24.37 -6.78 -16.62
N GLN A 199 23.99 -7.52 -15.60
CA GLN A 199 24.78 -8.68 -15.20
C GLN A 199 24.37 -9.83 -16.11
N THR A 200 25.19 -10.06 -17.13
CA THR A 200 25.23 -11.31 -17.86
C THR A 200 25.68 -12.40 -16.88
N GLN A 201 24.75 -13.00 -16.14
CA GLN A 201 24.94 -14.36 -15.67
C GLN A 201 24.43 -15.29 -16.76
N ALA A 202 25.36 -16.04 -17.34
CA ALA A 202 25.06 -17.13 -18.24
C ALA A 202 24.07 -18.08 -17.55
N LEU A 203 22.91 -18.29 -18.17
CA LEU A 203 21.94 -19.30 -17.79
C LEU A 203 22.61 -20.67 -17.91
N THR A 204 23.03 -21.22 -16.78
CA THR A 204 23.22 -22.66 -16.65
C THR A 204 21.83 -23.27 -16.51
N VAL A 205 21.40 -23.94 -17.57
CA VAL A 205 20.18 -24.76 -17.56
C VAL A 205 20.41 -25.93 -16.61
N ALA A 206 19.69 -25.94 -15.49
CA ALA A 206 19.52 -27.10 -14.62
C ALA A 206 18.15 -27.76 -14.91
N PRO A 207 18.02 -29.07 -14.67
CA PRO A 207 17.21 -29.95 -15.49
C PRO A 207 15.71 -29.80 -15.27
N THR A 208 14.98 -30.10 -16.33
CA THR A 208 13.53 -30.33 -16.38
C THR A 208 13.12 -31.34 -15.29
N PHE A 209 12.51 -30.85 -14.21
CA PHE A 209 11.74 -31.72 -13.33
C PHE A 209 10.39 -32.00 -13.98
N ALA A 210 10.10 -33.29 -14.16
CA ALA A 210 8.80 -33.82 -14.55
C ALA A 210 7.67 -33.28 -13.64
N PRO A 211 6.41 -33.23 -14.11
CA PRO A 211 5.34 -32.53 -13.41
C PRO A 211 5.00 -33.26 -12.11
N SER A 212 5.26 -32.62 -10.97
CA SER A 212 4.65 -32.99 -9.70
C SER A 212 3.13 -32.79 -9.81
N PRO A 213 2.31 -33.67 -9.21
CA PRO A 213 0.86 -33.62 -9.34
C PRO A 213 0.33 -32.29 -8.78
N SER A 214 -0.44 -31.58 -9.59
CA SER A 214 -1.05 -30.31 -9.18
C SER A 214 -2.01 -30.55 -8.02
N LYS A 215 -1.83 -29.81 -6.92
CA LYS A 215 -2.78 -29.79 -5.80
C LYS A 215 -4.12 -29.13 -6.16
N CYS A 216 -4.25 -28.56 -7.34
CA CYS A 216 -5.52 -28.07 -7.85
C CYS A 216 -6.24 -29.14 -8.67
N THR A 217 -7.56 -29.05 -8.63
CA THR A 217 -8.45 -29.69 -9.61
C THR A 217 -8.05 -29.29 -11.05
N VAL A 218 -8.55 -30.05 -12.04
CA VAL A 218 -8.34 -29.73 -13.45
C VAL A 218 -8.86 -28.33 -13.74
N VAL A 219 -8.07 -27.54 -14.47
CA VAL A 219 -8.44 -26.16 -14.85
C VAL A 219 -9.72 -26.17 -15.69
N GLU A 220 -10.73 -25.45 -15.21
CA GLU A 220 -11.97 -25.18 -15.91
C GLU A 220 -11.79 -24.00 -16.88
N GLU A 221 -12.09 -24.22 -18.15
CA GLU A 221 -12.07 -23.18 -19.18
C GLU A 221 -13.40 -22.42 -19.22
N ASN A 222 -13.33 -21.11 -19.46
CA ASN A 222 -14.45 -20.19 -19.55
C ASN A 222 -15.34 -20.11 -18.29
N VAL A 223 -14.73 -20.26 -17.11
CA VAL A 223 -15.43 -20.27 -15.82
C VAL A 223 -14.82 -19.25 -14.88
N ALA A 224 -15.64 -18.33 -14.37
CA ALA A 224 -15.27 -17.34 -13.37
C ALA A 224 -16.03 -17.57 -12.05
N TYR A 225 -15.33 -17.39 -10.93
CA TYR A 225 -15.91 -17.35 -9.59
C TYR A 225 -15.84 -15.93 -9.04
N PHE A 226 -16.99 -15.30 -8.84
CA PHE A 226 -17.10 -13.90 -8.40
C PHE A 226 -17.11 -13.76 -6.87
N GLY A 227 -16.62 -12.63 -6.35
CA GLY A 227 -16.51 -12.37 -4.91
C GLY A 227 -15.24 -12.93 -4.26
N TYR A 228 -15.16 -12.81 -2.93
CA TYR A 228 -14.12 -13.37 -2.05
C TYR A 228 -12.68 -13.12 -2.51
N HIS A 229 -12.39 -11.92 -3.02
CA HIS A 229 -11.04 -11.56 -3.45
C HIS A 229 -10.10 -11.52 -2.24
N LEU A 230 -9.04 -12.32 -2.29
CA LEU A 230 -8.04 -12.42 -1.23
C LEU A 230 -6.76 -11.67 -1.62
N ALA A 231 -6.24 -11.98 -2.79
CA ALA A 231 -5.02 -11.38 -3.32
C ALA A 231 -4.98 -11.57 -4.84
N SER A 232 -4.02 -10.93 -5.50
CA SER A 232 -3.76 -11.13 -6.91
C SER A 232 -2.27 -11.26 -7.16
N THR A 233 -1.87 -12.23 -7.97
CA THR A 233 -0.48 -12.43 -8.41
C THR A 233 -0.37 -12.36 -9.92
N GLN A 234 0.77 -11.90 -10.43
CA GLN A 234 1.02 -11.80 -11.86
C GLN A 234 1.70 -13.08 -12.36
N ARG A 235 1.04 -13.81 -13.27
CA ARG A 235 1.54 -15.04 -13.90
C ARG A 235 1.14 -15.13 -15.37
N SER A 236 2.13 -15.17 -16.25
CA SER A 236 1.93 -15.31 -17.70
C SER A 236 1.22 -16.58 -18.12
N GLU A 237 1.27 -17.62 -17.27
CA GLU A 237 0.61 -18.89 -17.52
C GLU A 237 -0.28 -19.30 -16.36
N VAL A 238 -1.47 -19.81 -16.68
CA VAL A 238 -2.45 -20.30 -15.71
C VAL A 238 -1.92 -21.44 -14.84
N SER A 239 -0.97 -22.24 -15.37
CA SER A 239 -0.33 -23.37 -14.68
C SER A 239 0.37 -22.95 -13.38
N LEU A 240 0.82 -21.70 -13.30
CA LEU A 240 1.55 -21.16 -12.15
C LEU A 240 0.62 -20.67 -11.03
N CYS A 241 -0.66 -20.41 -11.32
CA CYS A 241 -1.61 -19.89 -10.33
C CYS A 241 -1.93 -20.89 -9.23
N CYS A 242 -1.82 -22.20 -9.51
CA CYS A 242 -2.05 -23.22 -8.51
C CYS A 242 -1.01 -23.15 -7.39
N GLY A 243 0.26 -22.94 -7.75
CA GLY A 243 1.34 -22.76 -6.78
C GLY A 243 1.15 -21.49 -5.95
N ASP A 244 0.76 -20.39 -6.60
CA ASP A 244 0.48 -19.14 -5.90
C ASP A 244 -0.67 -19.28 -4.91
N CYS A 245 -1.73 -20.01 -5.27
CA CYS A 245 -2.85 -20.27 -4.36
C CYS A 245 -2.43 -21.21 -3.22
N ASP A 246 -1.66 -22.27 -3.49
CA ASP A 246 -1.18 -23.21 -2.47
C ASP A 246 -0.33 -22.55 -1.38
N ILE A 247 0.46 -21.53 -1.73
CA ILE A 247 1.30 -20.80 -0.78
C ILE A 247 0.63 -19.56 -0.18
N THR A 248 -0.56 -19.17 -0.66
CA THR A 248 -1.28 -17.99 -0.18
C THR A 248 -2.28 -18.38 0.91
N PRO A 249 -2.04 -18.01 2.19
CA PRO A 249 -2.89 -18.41 3.29
C PRO A 249 -4.34 -17.99 3.09
N GLY A 250 -5.25 -18.97 3.16
CA GLY A 250 -6.69 -18.75 2.96
C GLY A 250 -7.13 -18.82 1.50
N CYS A 251 -6.23 -19.01 0.52
CA CYS A 251 -6.64 -19.22 -0.87
C CYS A 251 -7.26 -20.61 -1.04
N LYS A 252 -8.49 -20.66 -1.56
CA LYS A 252 -9.21 -21.90 -1.84
C LYS A 252 -9.32 -22.20 -3.33
N LEU A 253 -9.26 -21.17 -4.17
CA LEU A 253 -9.22 -21.30 -5.63
C LEU A 253 -8.56 -20.06 -6.25
N PHE A 254 -8.17 -20.19 -7.51
CA PHE A 254 -7.76 -19.03 -8.30
C PHE A 254 -8.66 -18.87 -9.52
N VAL A 255 -8.80 -17.63 -9.96
CA VAL A 255 -9.37 -17.27 -11.26
C VAL A 255 -8.27 -16.57 -12.05
N TRP A 256 -7.82 -17.16 -13.14
CA TRP A 256 -6.83 -16.58 -14.04
C TRP A 256 -7.50 -15.89 -15.22
N THR A 257 -7.00 -14.71 -15.52
CA THR A 257 -7.46 -13.87 -16.63
C THR A 257 -6.26 -13.39 -17.43
N THR A 258 -6.48 -12.95 -18.66
CA THR A 258 -5.43 -12.32 -19.49
C THR A 258 -5.08 -10.90 -19.05
N ASP A 259 -5.67 -10.39 -17.97
CA ASP A 259 -5.37 -9.07 -17.42
C ASP A 259 -3.87 -8.97 -17.12
N ASN A 260 -3.24 -7.84 -17.49
CA ASN A 260 -1.81 -7.57 -17.28
C ASN A 260 -0.84 -8.63 -17.88
N GLY A 261 -1.25 -9.31 -18.95
CA GLY A 261 -0.47 -10.41 -19.54
C GLY A 261 -0.59 -11.73 -18.79
N GLY A 262 -1.54 -11.84 -17.87
CA GLY A 262 -1.89 -13.05 -17.11
C GLY A 262 -1.92 -12.78 -15.61
N THR A 263 -3.10 -12.70 -15.00
CA THR A 263 -3.26 -12.42 -13.55
C THR A 263 -4.02 -13.55 -12.88
N CYS A 264 -3.49 -14.08 -11.77
CA CYS A 264 -4.17 -15.01 -10.88
C CYS A 264 -4.89 -14.23 -9.78
N TRP A 265 -6.21 -14.22 -9.83
CA TRP A 265 -7.07 -13.68 -8.78
C TRP A 265 -7.32 -14.78 -7.74
N LEU A 266 -6.60 -14.71 -6.63
CA LEU A 266 -6.66 -15.69 -5.54
C LEU A 266 -7.90 -15.40 -4.70
N LYS A 267 -8.74 -16.41 -4.48
CA LYS A 267 -10.00 -16.25 -3.76
C LYS A 267 -10.00 -16.99 -2.44
N SER A 268 -10.59 -16.38 -1.42
CA SER A 268 -10.70 -16.95 -0.08
C SER A 268 -11.88 -17.92 0.08
N ASP A 269 -12.83 -17.92 -0.85
CA ASP A 269 -13.92 -18.89 -0.88
C ASP A 269 -14.49 -19.13 -2.28
N VAL A 270 -15.26 -20.21 -2.43
CA VAL A 270 -15.98 -20.55 -3.66
C VAL A 270 -17.21 -19.64 -3.77
N GLY A 271 -17.07 -18.57 -4.55
CA GLY A 271 -18.16 -17.66 -4.85
C GLY A 271 -19.08 -18.14 -5.98
N THR A 272 -19.94 -17.26 -6.47
CA THR A 272 -20.89 -17.59 -7.55
C THR A 272 -20.16 -17.98 -8.83
N LYS A 273 -20.40 -19.22 -9.29
CA LYS A 273 -19.87 -19.75 -10.55
C LYS A 273 -20.66 -19.20 -11.73
N VAL A 274 -19.95 -18.58 -12.67
CA VAL A 274 -20.54 -17.97 -13.88
C VAL A 274 -19.71 -18.36 -15.10
N ALA A 275 -20.37 -18.60 -16.23
CA ALA A 275 -19.71 -18.83 -17.51
C ALA A 275 -19.16 -17.49 -18.04
N SER A 276 -17.85 -17.40 -18.21
CA SER A 276 -17.14 -16.20 -18.66
C SER A 276 -16.06 -16.58 -19.65
N VAL A 277 -16.27 -16.22 -20.93
CA VAL A 277 -15.36 -16.57 -22.03
C VAL A 277 -13.95 -15.99 -21.79
N GLY A 278 -12.92 -16.82 -21.95
CA GLY A 278 -11.50 -16.44 -21.82
C GLY A 278 -10.93 -16.49 -20.38
N VAL A 279 -11.76 -16.82 -19.39
CA VAL A 279 -11.35 -16.94 -17.98
C VAL A 279 -11.07 -18.41 -17.64
N LYS A 280 -9.99 -18.68 -16.92
CA LYS A 280 -9.61 -20.04 -16.51
C LYS A 280 -9.59 -20.12 -14.99
N SER A 281 -10.11 -21.18 -14.38
CA SER A 281 -10.10 -21.30 -12.92
C SER A 281 -9.86 -22.72 -12.46
N ALA A 282 -9.28 -22.89 -11.29
CA ALA A 282 -9.17 -24.19 -10.64
C ALA A 282 -9.28 -24.03 -9.13
N VAL A 283 -9.91 -25.01 -8.50
CA VAL A 283 -10.03 -25.10 -7.04
C VAL A 283 -8.87 -25.90 -6.49
N LEU A 284 -8.29 -25.47 -5.37
CA LEU A 284 -7.28 -26.24 -4.65
C LEU A 284 -7.96 -27.53 -4.12
N ALA A 285 -7.61 -28.67 -4.71
CA ALA A 285 -8.12 -29.97 -4.33
C ALA A 285 -7.46 -30.41 -3.02
N ASN A 286 -8.08 -30.09 -1.89
CA ASN A 286 -7.92 -30.98 -0.74
C ASN A 286 -8.88 -32.16 -0.90
N PRO A 287 -8.41 -33.41 -0.74
CA PRO A 287 -9.33 -34.53 -0.61
C PRO A 287 -10.28 -34.21 0.55
N MET A 288 -11.57 -34.29 0.22
CA MET A 288 -12.69 -33.76 0.97
C MET A 288 -12.66 -34.08 2.47
N ALA A 289 -12.90 -33.03 3.26
CA ALA A 289 -13.52 -33.00 4.58
C ALA A 289 -13.60 -34.29 5.40
N THR A 290 -12.90 -34.30 6.55
CA THR A 290 -13.45 -34.85 7.80
C THR A 290 -12.98 -34.00 9.00
N ALA A 291 -13.91 -33.23 9.55
CA ALA A 291 -14.06 -32.77 10.94
C ALA A 291 -12.82 -32.38 11.78
N SER A 292 -12.55 -31.07 11.90
CA SER A 292 -12.46 -30.33 13.18
C SER A 292 -12.16 -28.83 12.93
N PRO A 293 -12.47 -27.91 13.86
CA PRO A 293 -12.42 -26.45 13.63
C PRO A 293 -11.00 -25.97 13.28
N PRO A 294 -10.83 -24.93 12.44
CA PRO A 294 -9.50 -24.46 12.06
C PRO A 294 -8.84 -23.80 13.27
N THR A 295 -7.70 -24.36 13.69
CA THR A 295 -6.76 -23.70 14.60
C THR A 295 -6.31 -22.38 13.93
N PRO A 296 -6.38 -21.23 14.63
CA PRO A 296 -5.98 -19.94 14.05
C PRO A 296 -4.50 -19.93 13.63
N PRO A 297 -4.13 -19.15 12.59
CA PRO A 297 -2.74 -18.97 12.20
C PRO A 297 -1.95 -18.40 13.39
N ARG A 298 -0.76 -18.96 13.64
CA ARG A 298 0.00 -18.71 14.86
C ARG A 298 0.98 -17.53 14.76
N CYS A 299 1.24 -17.03 13.57
CA CYS A 299 2.01 -15.81 13.35
C CYS A 299 1.28 -14.86 12.40
N SER A 300 1.48 -13.56 12.60
CA SER A 300 0.97 -12.53 11.69
C SER A 300 1.78 -12.49 10.40
N PRO A 301 1.25 -11.86 9.33
CA PRO A 301 2.07 -11.48 8.20
C PRO A 301 3.32 -10.69 8.64
N ILE A 302 4.42 -10.84 7.89
CA ILE A 302 5.68 -10.15 8.17
C ILE A 302 5.51 -8.63 7.93
N GLU A 303 5.82 -7.84 8.95
CA GLU A 303 5.95 -6.39 8.95
C GLU A 303 7.38 -6.01 8.53
N VAL A 304 7.55 -5.61 7.26
CA VAL A 304 8.84 -5.26 6.66
C VAL A 304 9.33 -3.88 7.13
N ASN A 305 10.64 -3.74 7.32
CA ASN A 305 11.34 -2.53 7.78
C ASN A 305 10.83 -2.01 9.13
N LYS A 306 10.36 -2.94 9.97
CA LYS A 306 9.79 -2.64 11.27
C LYS A 306 10.57 -3.40 12.31
N ASP A 307 11.04 -2.69 13.32
CA ASP A 307 11.60 -3.28 14.52
C ASP A 307 10.64 -3.08 15.69
N PHE A 308 10.28 -4.17 16.35
CA PHE A 308 9.60 -4.13 17.64
C PHE A 308 10.62 -3.84 18.75
N TYR A 309 11.25 -2.66 18.75
CA TYR A 309 12.41 -2.35 19.58
C TYR A 309 12.26 -2.72 21.07
N GLY A 310 13.28 -3.41 21.60
CA GLY A 310 13.37 -3.81 23.01
C GLY A 310 12.60 -5.09 23.37
N GLU A 311 12.63 -5.44 24.66
CA GLU A 311 11.94 -6.63 25.21
C GLU A 311 12.39 -7.97 24.61
N ASP A 312 13.63 -8.01 24.09
CA ASP A 312 14.26 -9.23 23.61
C ASP A 312 14.50 -10.19 24.77
N ILE A 313 13.90 -11.38 24.66
CA ILE A 313 14.03 -12.47 25.64
C ILE A 313 14.99 -13.55 25.16
N ALA A 314 15.27 -13.59 23.86
CA ALA A 314 16.29 -14.46 23.24
C ALA A 314 16.70 -13.94 21.86
N ALA A 315 17.90 -14.31 21.42
CA ALA A 315 18.38 -14.09 20.06
C ALA A 315 18.82 -15.45 19.49
N ILE A 316 18.20 -15.87 18.39
CA ILE A 316 18.41 -17.20 17.80
C ILE A 316 18.88 -17.03 16.36
N PRO A 317 20.06 -17.55 15.99
CA PRO A 317 20.52 -17.54 14.59
C PRO A 317 19.63 -18.41 13.69
N GLY A 318 19.28 -17.91 12.50
CA GLY A 318 18.49 -18.63 11.52
C GLY A 318 17.82 -17.74 10.47
N PRO A 319 17.29 -18.35 9.40
CA PRO A 319 16.54 -17.62 8.37
C PRO A 319 15.21 -17.10 8.92
N LEU A 320 14.66 -16.02 8.33
CA LEU A 320 13.40 -15.37 8.74
C LEU A 320 12.25 -16.36 9.00
N GLU A 321 12.12 -17.38 8.15
CA GLU A 321 11.06 -18.40 8.22
C GLU A 321 11.11 -19.25 9.50
N SER A 322 12.27 -19.33 10.15
CA SER A 322 12.44 -20.09 11.40
C SER A 322 11.97 -19.33 12.64
N CYS A 323 11.83 -17.99 12.56
CA CYS A 323 11.56 -17.15 13.73
C CYS A 323 10.18 -17.37 14.34
N CYS A 324 9.17 -17.66 13.51
CA CYS A 324 7.81 -17.93 13.97
C CYS A 324 7.77 -19.18 14.86
N VAL A 325 8.29 -20.31 14.36
CA VAL A 325 8.36 -21.57 15.11
C VAL A 325 9.22 -21.44 16.37
N ALA A 326 10.34 -20.72 16.27
CA ALA A 326 11.20 -20.47 17.42
C ALA A 326 10.48 -19.67 18.52
N CYS A 327 9.75 -18.62 18.14
CA CYS A 327 8.94 -17.86 19.07
C CYS A 327 7.76 -18.67 19.63
N GLU A 328 7.09 -19.50 18.83
CA GLU A 328 6.02 -20.39 19.28
C GLU A 328 6.48 -21.32 20.39
N SER A 329 7.67 -21.92 20.23
CA SER A 329 8.26 -22.85 21.20
C SER A 329 8.67 -22.20 22.54
N MET A 330 8.70 -20.87 22.60
CA MET A 330 9.09 -20.13 23.81
C MET A 330 7.87 -19.49 24.47
N ASP A 331 7.46 -19.99 25.63
CA ASP A 331 6.24 -19.53 26.32
C ASP A 331 6.14 -18.02 26.43
N LYS A 332 7.21 -17.34 26.83
CA LYS A 332 7.20 -15.87 27.01
C LYS A 332 7.24 -15.08 25.71
N CYS A 333 7.50 -15.70 24.56
CA CYS A 333 7.59 -15.00 23.29
C CYS A 333 6.19 -14.69 22.74
N ASN A 334 6.02 -13.47 22.23
CA ASN A 334 4.77 -12.98 21.63
C ASN A 334 5.00 -12.24 20.31
N ALA A 335 6.26 -11.97 19.94
CA ALA A 335 6.63 -11.39 18.66
C ALA A 335 8.12 -11.66 18.37
N PHE A 336 8.57 -11.38 17.15
CA PHE A 336 10.00 -11.38 16.82
C PHE A 336 10.34 -10.22 15.87
N SER A 337 11.61 -9.79 15.90
CA SER A 337 12.23 -9.00 14.83
C SER A 337 13.39 -9.82 14.27
N TRP A 338 13.48 -9.94 12.97
CA TRP A 338 14.58 -10.62 12.29
C TRP A 338 15.48 -9.61 11.58
N PHE A 339 16.78 -9.74 11.77
CA PHE A 339 17.80 -8.91 11.14
C PHE A 339 19.11 -9.69 11.03
N ASN A 340 19.78 -9.64 9.87
CA ASN A 340 21.08 -10.29 9.63
C ASN A 340 21.13 -11.76 10.11
N ASP A 341 20.17 -12.59 9.67
CA ASP A 341 20.08 -14.01 10.04
C ASP A 341 19.96 -14.29 11.54
N ILE A 342 19.43 -13.33 12.31
CA ILE A 342 19.15 -13.48 13.75
C ILE A 342 17.67 -13.15 14.02
N CYS A 343 16.96 -14.09 14.65
CA CYS A 343 15.64 -13.89 15.22
C CYS A 343 15.75 -13.34 16.64
N TYR A 344 15.44 -12.06 16.83
CA TYR A 344 15.30 -11.43 18.13
C TYR A 344 13.87 -11.66 18.65
N LEU A 345 13.71 -12.67 19.51
CA LEU A 345 12.45 -13.10 20.11
C LEU A 345 12.05 -12.14 21.23
N LYS A 346 10.77 -11.75 21.26
CA LYS A 346 10.30 -10.65 22.10
C LYS A 346 9.19 -11.07 23.05
N GLY A 347 9.34 -10.63 24.30
CA GLY A 347 8.37 -10.86 25.37
C GLY A 347 7.03 -10.16 25.13
N LYS A 348 7.07 -8.98 24.52
CA LYS A 348 5.90 -8.22 24.06
C LYS A 348 6.27 -7.40 22.84
N ARG A 349 5.28 -6.98 22.07
CA ARG A 349 5.46 -5.97 21.04
C ARG A 349 5.40 -4.58 21.69
N THR A 350 6.44 -3.77 21.45
CA THR A 350 6.44 -2.34 21.73
C THR A 350 5.99 -1.55 20.50
N SER A 351 5.74 -0.25 20.64
CA SER A 351 5.44 0.61 19.49
C SER A 351 6.57 0.49 18.46
N PRO A 352 6.30 -0.01 17.25
CA PRO A 352 7.38 -0.38 16.35
C PRO A 352 8.12 0.84 15.82
N SER A 353 9.45 0.77 15.80
CA SER A 353 10.30 1.74 15.10
C SER A 353 10.51 1.31 13.65
N LEU A 354 10.62 2.30 12.75
CA LEU A 354 11.00 2.02 11.37
C LEU A 354 12.50 1.80 11.30
N THR A 355 12.92 0.60 10.91
CA THR A 355 14.32 0.20 10.85
C THR A 355 14.54 -0.64 9.61
N SER A 356 15.31 -0.10 8.67
CA SER A 356 15.56 -0.74 7.36
C SER A 356 16.24 -2.10 7.52
N GLY A 357 15.78 -3.09 6.79
CA GLY A 357 16.33 -4.45 6.80
C GLY A 357 15.84 -5.33 7.95
N VAL A 358 14.99 -4.81 8.84
CA VAL A 358 14.37 -5.59 9.93
C VAL A 358 12.99 -6.08 9.52
N TYR A 359 12.68 -7.35 9.80
CA TYR A 359 11.42 -8.00 9.45
C TYR A 359 10.78 -8.55 10.73
N SER A 360 9.61 -8.02 11.09
CA SER A 360 8.98 -8.40 12.37
C SER A 360 7.65 -9.09 12.18
N SER A 361 7.24 -9.93 13.13
CA SER A 361 5.89 -10.52 13.14
C SER A 361 5.44 -10.83 14.55
N ARG A 362 4.12 -10.72 14.76
CA ARG A 362 3.45 -11.09 16.01
C ARG A 362 3.24 -12.60 16.03
N VAL A 363 3.29 -13.19 17.22
CA VAL A 363 3.03 -14.62 17.41
C VAL A 363 1.80 -14.78 18.30
N TYR A 364 0.72 -15.25 17.68
CA TYR A 364 -0.57 -15.45 18.29
C TYR A 364 -0.60 -16.77 19.07
N LYS A 365 -0.79 -16.66 20.38
CA LYS A 365 -0.88 -17.81 21.28
C LYS A 365 -2.18 -17.86 22.10
N CYS A 366 -3.16 -17.06 21.69
CA CYS A 366 -4.52 -17.05 22.22
C CYS A 366 -5.49 -17.60 21.18
N SER A 367 -6.74 -17.82 21.56
CA SER A 367 -7.81 -18.15 20.62
C SER A 367 -7.98 -17.08 19.56
N ALA A 368 -8.67 -17.42 18.47
CA ALA A 368 -9.11 -16.43 17.49
C ALA A 368 -9.93 -15.32 18.18
N VAL A 369 -9.78 -14.10 17.68
CA VAL A 369 -10.52 -12.93 18.18
C VAL A 369 -11.98 -13.02 17.76
N GLU A 370 -12.88 -13.02 18.74
CA GLU A 370 -14.33 -12.92 18.57
C GLU A 370 -14.70 -11.44 18.42
N SER A 371 -14.90 -10.98 17.17
CA SER A 371 -15.34 -9.62 16.87
C SER A 371 -16.82 -9.44 17.20
N GLY A 372 -17.17 -8.29 17.80
CA GLY A 372 -18.55 -7.99 18.17
C GLY A 372 -19.01 -8.69 19.45
N VAL A 373 -18.09 -9.24 20.24
CA VAL A 373 -18.39 -9.99 21.46
C VAL A 373 -17.62 -9.39 22.63
N ASP A 374 -18.35 -9.08 23.69
CA ASP A 374 -17.79 -8.71 24.99
C ASP A 374 -17.91 -9.88 25.97
N TYR A 375 -16.80 -10.28 26.59
CA TYR A 375 -16.82 -11.18 27.73
C TYR A 375 -17.14 -10.40 29.00
N PHE A 376 -18.42 -10.28 29.34
CA PHE A 376 -18.84 -9.46 30.47
C PHE A 376 -18.40 -10.04 31.82
N GLY A 377 -17.72 -9.21 32.63
CA GLY A 377 -17.27 -9.51 33.99
C GLY A 377 -15.90 -10.21 34.09
N ALA A 378 -15.56 -10.66 35.30
CA ALA A 378 -14.30 -11.32 35.65
C ALA A 378 -13.03 -10.46 35.42
N ASP A 379 -13.18 -9.15 35.30
CA ASP A 379 -12.07 -8.21 35.10
C ASP A 379 -11.12 -8.21 36.31
N ILE A 380 -9.83 -8.37 36.03
CA ILE A 380 -8.73 -8.34 37.01
C ILE A 380 -7.79 -7.17 36.78
N GLY A 381 -7.98 -6.42 35.70
CA GLY A 381 -7.19 -5.24 35.39
C GLY A 381 -7.41 -4.78 33.94
N SER A 382 -6.68 -3.74 33.57
CA SER A 382 -6.70 -3.21 32.21
C SER A 382 -5.33 -2.69 31.80
N ALA A 383 -5.04 -2.71 30.50
CA ALA A 383 -3.83 -2.14 29.93
C ALA A 383 -4.12 -1.52 28.56
N PHE A 384 -3.31 -0.54 28.16
CA PHE A 384 -3.38 0.02 26.80
C PHE A 384 -2.75 -0.93 25.77
N ALA A 385 -3.30 -0.92 24.56
CA ALA A 385 -2.79 -1.66 23.40
C ALA A 385 -3.10 -0.93 22.08
N ASP A 386 -2.14 -0.98 21.15
CA ASP A 386 -2.28 -0.36 19.83
C ASP A 386 -3.23 -1.16 18.92
N ALA A 387 -3.42 -2.45 19.19
CA ALA A 387 -4.36 -3.32 18.48
C ALA A 387 -4.87 -4.45 19.38
N VAL A 388 -6.02 -5.04 19.00
CA VAL A 388 -6.65 -6.14 19.75
C VAL A 388 -5.72 -7.35 19.94
N GLU A 389 -4.83 -7.59 18.98
CA GLU A 389 -3.95 -8.75 19.04
C GLU A 389 -2.80 -8.58 20.04
N ASP A 390 -2.46 -7.34 20.42
CA ASP A 390 -1.47 -7.08 21.47
C ASP A 390 -2.03 -7.48 22.85
N CYS A 391 -3.35 -7.51 23.02
CA CYS A 391 -3.99 -7.94 24.28
C CYS A 391 -3.68 -9.38 24.67
N CYS A 392 -3.42 -10.24 23.68
CA CYS A 392 -3.00 -11.61 23.96
C CYS A 392 -1.66 -11.64 24.72
N ALA A 393 -0.66 -10.88 24.25
CA ALA A 393 0.64 -10.81 24.89
C ALA A 393 0.56 -10.24 26.31
N VAL A 394 -0.26 -9.19 26.49
CA VAL A 394 -0.50 -8.57 27.79
C VAL A 394 -1.16 -9.55 28.75
N CYS A 395 -2.21 -10.26 28.31
CA CYS A 395 -2.91 -11.23 29.16
C CYS A 395 -1.99 -12.39 29.54
N ARG A 396 -1.20 -12.94 28.60
CA ARG A 396 -0.21 -14.00 28.89
C ARG A 396 0.90 -13.57 29.86
N SER A 397 1.15 -12.27 29.96
CA SER A 397 2.13 -11.69 30.89
C SER A 397 1.52 -11.24 32.22
N THR A 398 0.20 -11.36 32.38
CA THR A 398 -0.53 -10.94 33.57
C THR A 398 -0.95 -12.17 34.37
N ALA A 399 -0.57 -12.21 35.65
CA ALA A 399 -0.94 -13.31 36.53
C ALA A 399 -2.47 -13.48 36.56
N ASP A 400 -2.92 -14.73 36.56
CA ASP A 400 -4.32 -15.15 36.58
C ASP A 400 -5.19 -14.70 35.39
N CYS A 401 -4.63 -14.05 34.36
CA CYS A 401 -5.37 -13.69 33.16
C CYS A 401 -5.61 -14.91 32.26
N LYS A 402 -6.87 -15.13 31.87
CA LYS A 402 -7.31 -16.25 31.02
C LYS A 402 -8.13 -15.79 29.82
N ALA A 403 -8.54 -14.52 29.79
CA ALA A 403 -9.27 -13.92 28.68
C ALA A 403 -9.09 -12.40 28.65
N PHE A 404 -9.45 -11.77 27.53
CA PHE A 404 -9.53 -10.31 27.43
C PHE A 404 -10.72 -9.86 26.58
N SER A 405 -11.20 -8.64 26.84
CA SER A 405 -12.03 -7.86 25.91
C SER A 405 -11.25 -6.61 25.50
N PHE A 406 -11.23 -6.24 24.23
CA PHE A 406 -10.57 -5.05 23.70
C PHE A 406 -11.61 -4.05 23.21
N ALA A 407 -11.49 -2.80 23.65
CA ALA A 407 -12.28 -1.68 23.16
C ALA A 407 -11.50 -0.38 23.27
N PHE A 408 -11.61 0.49 22.27
CA PHE A 408 -11.04 1.86 22.29
C PHE A 408 -9.55 1.94 22.69
N GLY A 409 -8.74 0.96 22.27
CA GLY A 409 -7.29 0.92 22.59
C GLY A 409 -6.95 0.37 23.97
N VAL A 410 -7.91 -0.25 24.67
CA VAL A 410 -7.74 -0.82 26.01
C VAL A 410 -8.08 -2.30 26.02
N CYS A 411 -7.17 -3.12 26.56
CA CYS A 411 -7.38 -4.51 26.90
C CYS A 411 -7.91 -4.61 28.33
N TYR A 412 -9.14 -5.09 28.48
CA TYR A 412 -9.75 -5.44 29.77
C TYR A 412 -9.45 -6.91 30.06
N LEU A 413 -8.51 -7.14 30.97
CA LEU A 413 -7.93 -8.44 31.31
C LEU A 413 -8.82 -9.18 32.30
N LYS A 414 -9.04 -10.47 32.08
CA LYS A 414 -10.05 -11.26 32.81
C LYS A 414 -9.51 -12.57 33.33
N SER A 415 -9.96 -12.93 34.52
CA SER A 415 -9.61 -14.19 35.19
C SER A 415 -10.26 -15.45 34.60
N SER A 416 -11.26 -15.29 33.73
CA SER A 416 -11.97 -16.36 33.02
C SER A 416 -12.72 -15.81 31.80
N LYS A 417 -13.22 -16.68 30.90
CA LYS A 417 -14.19 -16.29 29.87
C LYS A 417 -15.51 -15.93 30.58
N GLY A 418 -15.77 -14.63 30.71
CA GLY A 418 -17.01 -14.09 31.25
C GLY A 418 -18.23 -14.42 30.38
N ILE A 419 -19.38 -13.81 30.69
CA ILE A 419 -20.60 -14.03 29.91
C ILE A 419 -20.45 -13.32 28.55
N ALA A 420 -20.44 -14.08 27.45
CA ALA A 420 -20.38 -13.52 26.10
C ALA A 420 -21.67 -12.74 25.79
N LYS A 421 -21.53 -11.43 25.53
CA LYS A 421 -22.60 -10.52 25.14
C LYS A 421 -22.30 -9.90 23.77
N PRO A 422 -23.28 -9.80 22.86
CA PRO A 422 -23.11 -9.05 21.63
C PRO A 422 -22.79 -7.58 21.92
N ASN A 423 -21.69 -7.08 21.37
CA ASN A 423 -21.28 -5.69 21.43
C ASN A 423 -20.37 -5.37 20.24
N SER A 424 -20.89 -4.64 19.24
CA SER A 424 -20.23 -4.41 17.95
C SER A 424 -18.92 -3.62 18.00
N VAL A 425 -18.60 -2.98 19.12
CA VAL A 425 -17.35 -2.20 19.29
C VAL A 425 -16.29 -2.92 20.13
N VAL A 426 -16.59 -4.14 20.59
CA VAL A 426 -15.70 -4.94 21.44
C VAL A 426 -15.24 -6.19 20.69
N ALA A 427 -13.99 -6.58 20.92
CA ALA A 427 -13.44 -7.82 20.41
C ALA A 427 -12.77 -8.59 21.54
N SER A 428 -13.06 -9.89 21.69
CA SER A 428 -12.61 -10.68 22.85
C SER A 428 -11.90 -11.97 22.44
N ALA A 429 -10.99 -12.47 23.28
CA ALA A 429 -10.36 -13.77 23.08
C ALA A 429 -9.99 -14.42 24.42
N VAL A 430 -9.79 -15.74 24.42
CA VAL A 430 -9.29 -16.51 25.57
C VAL A 430 -7.84 -16.93 25.33
N LEU A 431 -7.09 -17.19 26.41
CA LEU A 431 -5.77 -17.79 26.32
C LEU A 431 -5.82 -19.24 25.83
#